data_AF-A0A554JPS6-F1
#
_entry.id   AF-A0A554JPS6-F1
#
_cell.length_a   1.000
_cell.length_b   1.000
_cell.length_c   1.000
_cell.angle_alpha   90.00
_cell.angle_beta   90.00
_cell.angle_gamma   90.00
#
_symmetry.space_group_name_H-M   'P 1'
#
loop_
_entity.id
_entity.type
_entity.pdbx_description
1 polymer ?
#
loop_
_entity_poly.entity_id
_entity_poly.type
_entity_poly.pdbx_seq_one_letter_code
_entity_poly.pdbx_strand_id
1 'polypeptide(L)'
;MSQEVPENKDVLRVELKELRARAHNKDMMGFYERMLEFVGRVESKYPDCRSYELFHLLIGSTPLNPTKFDFPGEDSIEKFLREQE
;
A
#
# COMPACT_ATOMS: atom_id res chain seq x y z
N MET A 1 3.40 23.37 19.86
CA MET A 1 3.39 22.85 18.48
C MET A 1 2.90 21.42 18.58
N SER A 2 1.62 21.19 18.28
CA SER A 2 0.94 19.92 18.53
C SER A 2 1.47 18.84 17.58
N GLN A 3 2.09 17.81 18.15
CA GLN A 3 2.41 16.56 17.46
C GLN A 3 1.31 15.56 17.80
N GLU A 4 0.24 15.50 16.99
CA GLU A 4 -0.89 14.55 17.18
C GLU A 4 -1.19 13.75 15.90
N VAL A 5 -0.16 13.30 15.17
CA VAL A 5 -0.32 12.54 13.91
C VAL A 5 0.20 11.08 13.89
N PRO A 6 0.94 10.50 14.88
CA PRO A 6 1.44 9.13 14.74
C PRO A 6 0.36 8.04 14.81
N GLU A 7 -0.61 8.16 15.73
CA GLU A 7 -1.48 7.06 16.14
C GLU A 7 -2.36 6.54 14.99
N ASN A 8 -2.83 7.42 14.12
CA ASN A 8 -3.71 7.05 13.02
C ASN A 8 -2.99 6.28 11.90
N LYS A 9 -1.70 6.57 11.65
CA LYS A 9 -0.94 5.89 10.59
C LYS A 9 -0.57 4.46 10.96
N ASP A 10 -0.22 4.22 12.22
CA ASP A 10 0.12 2.89 12.69
C ASP A 10 -1.10 1.97 12.70
N VAL A 11 -2.25 2.48 13.17
CA VAL A 11 -3.53 1.76 13.10
C VAL A 11 -3.88 1.42 11.65
N LEU A 12 -3.79 2.41 10.75
CA LEU A 12 -4.06 2.20 9.33
C LEU A 12 -3.11 1.16 8.70
N ARG A 13 -1.81 1.18 9.03
CA ARG A 13 -0.85 0.18 8.54
C ARG A 13 -1.25 -1.24 8.97
N VAL A 14 -1.66 -1.40 10.23
CA VAL A 14 -2.11 -2.71 10.74
C VAL A 14 -3.35 -3.17 9.98
N GLU A 15 -4.34 -2.29 9.83
CA GLU A 15 -5.57 -2.57 9.07
C GLU A 15 -5.26 -2.98 7.62
N LEU A 16 -4.43 -2.22 6.90
CA LEU A 16 -4.07 -2.50 5.52
C LEU A 16 -3.27 -3.79 5.37
N LYS A 17 -2.42 -4.11 6.35
CA LYS A 17 -1.69 -5.38 6.38
C LYS A 17 -2.65 -6.57 6.50
N GLU A 18 -3.69 -6.45 7.31
CA GLU A 18 -4.73 -7.46 7.41
C GLU A 18 -5.58 -7.57 6.14
N LEU A 19 -5.98 -6.44 5.55
CA LEU A 19 -6.71 -6.42 4.28
C LEU A 19 -5.94 -7.11 3.17
N ARG A 20 -4.64 -6.79 3.04
CA ARG A 20 -3.75 -7.46 2.10
C ARG A 20 -3.71 -8.97 2.33
N ALA A 21 -3.58 -9.41 3.58
CA ALA A 21 -3.55 -10.83 3.92
C ALA A 21 -4.89 -11.53 3.60
N ARG A 22 -6.03 -10.89 3.90
CA ARG A 22 -7.36 -11.40 3.57
C ARG A 22 -7.57 -11.52 2.06
N ALA A 23 -7.24 -10.48 1.30
CA ALA A 23 -7.35 -10.47 -0.15
C ALA A 23 -6.52 -11.58 -0.80
N HIS A 24 -5.26 -11.73 -0.36
CA HIS A 24 -4.39 -12.82 -0.78
C HIS A 24 -4.94 -14.22 -0.44
N ASN A 25 -5.52 -14.40 0.75
CA ASN A 25 -6.04 -15.71 1.17
C ASN A 25 -7.37 -16.06 0.49
N LYS A 26 -8.17 -15.06 0.10
CA LYS A 26 -9.45 -15.25 -0.62
C LYS A 26 -9.24 -15.68 -2.07
N ASP A 27 -8.28 -15.05 -2.75
CA ASP A 27 -7.98 -15.30 -4.17
C ASP A 27 -6.51 -14.97 -4.44
N MET A 28 -5.62 -15.92 -4.14
CA MET A 28 -4.18 -15.70 -4.21
C MET A 28 -3.71 -15.28 -5.60
N MET A 29 -4.11 -16.03 -6.63
CA MET A 29 -3.68 -15.79 -8.01
C MET A 29 -4.29 -14.50 -8.56
N GLY A 30 -5.60 -14.29 -8.42
CA GLY A 30 -6.23 -13.10 -8.96
C GLY A 30 -5.84 -11.83 -8.21
N PHE A 31 -5.63 -11.90 -6.89
CA PHE A 31 -5.04 -10.79 -6.14
C PHE A 31 -3.63 -10.46 -6.63
N TYR A 32 -2.80 -11.48 -6.86
CA TYR A 32 -1.43 -11.29 -7.35
C TYR A 32 -1.41 -10.63 -8.75
N GLU A 33 -2.26 -11.07 -9.67
CA GLU A 33 -2.41 -10.47 -11.00
C GLU A 33 -2.82 -8.98 -10.91
N ARG A 34 -3.88 -8.67 -10.17
CA ARG A 34 -4.35 -7.28 -9.97
C ARG A 34 -3.30 -6.41 -9.28
N MET A 35 -2.58 -6.97 -8.31
CA MET A 35 -1.47 -6.30 -7.65
C MET A 35 -0.34 -5.97 -8.63
N LEU A 36 0.05 -6.90 -9.49
CA LEU A 36 1.11 -6.66 -10.49
C LEU A 36 0.71 -5.57 -11.49
N GLU A 37 -0.53 -5.58 -11.97
CA GLU A 37 -1.04 -4.52 -12.86
C GLU A 37 -1.02 -3.15 -12.18
N PHE A 38 -1.49 -3.09 -10.93
CA PHE A 38 -1.47 -1.86 -10.13
C PHE A 38 -0.05 -1.35 -9.90
N VAL A 39 0.86 -2.23 -9.48
CA VAL A 39 2.28 -1.90 -9.24
C VAL A 39 2.94 -1.41 -10.52
N GLY A 40 2.72 -2.07 -11.66
CA GLY A 40 3.28 -1.64 -12.95
C GLY A 40 2.82 -0.24 -13.34
N ARG A 41 1.55 0.09 -13.13
CA ARG A 41 1.03 1.46 -13.35
C ARG A 41 1.71 2.48 -12.44
N VAL A 42 1.84 2.16 -11.15
CA VAL A 42 2.47 3.04 -10.15
C VAL A 42 3.95 3.25 -10.45
N GLU A 43 4.71 2.18 -10.74
CA GLU A 43 6.14 2.27 -11.06
C GLU A 43 6.38 3.08 -12.35
N SER A 44 5.47 2.99 -13.34
CA SER A 44 5.55 3.80 -14.56
C SER A 44 5.29 5.29 -14.33
N LYS A 45 4.46 5.65 -13.33
CA LYS A 45 4.04 7.04 -13.07
C LYS A 45 4.89 7.73 -12.00
N TYR A 46 5.39 6.95 -11.04
CA TYR A 46 6.15 7.42 -9.89
C TYR A 46 7.52 6.71 -9.87
N PRO A 47 8.56 7.29 -10.50
CA PRO A 47 9.91 6.75 -10.46
C PRO A 47 10.46 6.62 -9.02
N ASP A 48 9.91 7.38 -8.08
CA ASP A 48 10.23 7.38 -6.65
C ASP A 48 9.23 6.56 -5.81
N CYS A 49 8.49 5.62 -6.41
CA CYS A 49 7.54 4.73 -5.72
C CYS A 49 8.13 4.03 -4.49
N ARG A 50 9.44 3.74 -4.49
CA ARG A 50 10.18 3.16 -3.36
C ARG A 50 10.34 4.10 -2.15
N SER A 51 9.97 5.37 -2.27
CA SER A 51 9.90 6.29 -1.13
C SER A 51 8.55 6.27 -0.42
N TYR A 52 7.57 5.51 -0.93
CA TYR A 52 6.22 5.39 -0.39
C TYR A 52 6.10 4.15 0.49
N GLU A 53 5.69 4.34 1.73
CA GLU A 53 5.63 3.26 2.70
C GLU A 53 4.59 2.20 2.38
N LEU A 54 3.38 2.59 1.98
CA LEU A 54 2.33 1.62 1.65
C LEU A 54 2.66 0.82 0.39
N PHE A 55 3.50 1.34 -0.51
CA PHE A 55 4.03 0.57 -1.63
C PHE A 55 4.77 -0.68 -1.14
N HIS A 56 5.64 -0.50 -0.13
CA HIS A 56 6.39 -1.58 0.49
C HIS A 56 5.47 -2.59 1.20
N LEU A 57 4.41 -2.11 1.87
CA LEU A 57 3.38 -2.95 2.47
C LEU A 57 2.70 -3.82 1.41
N LEU A 58 2.30 -3.24 0.27
CA LEU A 58 1.63 -3.96 -0.82
C LEU A 58 2.51 -5.06 -1.40
N ILE A 59 3.74 -4.72 -1.79
CA ILE A 59 4.64 -5.69 -2.45
C ILE A 59 5.36 -6.63 -1.46
N GLY A 60 5.15 -6.45 -0.15
CA GLY A 60 5.76 -7.28 0.88
C GLY A 60 7.27 -7.07 1.03
N SER A 61 7.75 -5.83 0.87
CA SER A 61 9.17 -5.49 1.03
C SER A 61 9.40 -4.62 2.26
N THR A 62 10.65 -4.54 2.72
CA THR A 62 11.03 -3.65 3.84
C THR A 62 11.41 -2.27 3.31
N PRO A 63 10.79 -1.18 3.79
CA PRO A 63 11.12 0.16 3.35
C PRO A 63 12.49 0.61 3.88
N LEU A 64 13.32 1.21 3.02
CA LEU A 64 14.59 1.83 3.39
C LEU A 64 14.39 3.35 3.50
N ASN A 65 13.98 3.81 4.69
CA ASN A 65 13.71 5.23 4.99
C ASN A 65 12.65 5.88 4.06
N PRO A 66 11.38 5.44 4.13
CA PRO A 66 10.33 6.02 3.32
C PRO A 66 10.07 7.46 3.77
N THR A 67 9.97 8.39 2.82
CA THR A 67 9.68 9.81 3.09
C THR A 67 8.22 10.15 2.83
N LYS A 68 7.48 9.23 2.19
CA LYS A 68 6.08 9.38 1.81
C LYS A 68 5.28 8.19 2.34
N PHE A 69 4.00 8.40 2.62
CA PHE A 69 3.14 7.36 3.18
C PHE A 69 2.38 6.61 2.08
N ASP A 70 1.51 7.30 1.34
CA ASP A 70 0.68 6.75 0.26
C ASP A 70 0.69 7.64 -0.98
N PHE A 71 0.29 7.10 -2.13
CA PHE A 71 0.09 7.84 -3.38
C PHE A 71 -1.26 8.57 -3.38
N PRO A 72 -1.38 9.68 -4.12
CA PRO A 72 -2.63 10.42 -4.20
C PRO A 72 -3.63 9.78 -5.19
N GLY A 73 -4.92 10.04 -4.99
CA GLY A 73 -5.96 9.77 -5.98
C GLY A 73 -6.22 8.28 -6.20
N GLU A 74 -6.21 7.85 -7.46
CA GLU A 74 -6.51 6.47 -7.89
C GLU A 74 -5.30 5.53 -7.79
N ASP A 75 -4.14 6.08 -7.43
CA ASP A 75 -2.92 5.32 -7.20
C ASP A 75 -2.70 5.00 -5.71
N SER A 76 -3.64 5.40 -4.83
CA SER A 76 -3.62 5.11 -3.40
C SER A 76 -3.69 3.60 -3.14
N ILE A 77 -2.72 3.10 -2.36
CA ILE A 77 -2.66 1.70 -1.94
C ILE A 77 -3.79 1.39 -0.96
N GLU A 78 -4.13 2.35 -0.09
CA GLU A 78 -5.26 2.20 0.81
C GLU A 78 -6.54 1.92 0.03
N LYS A 79 -6.85 2.75 -0.97
CA LYS A 79 -8.05 2.54 -1.82
C LYS A 79 -8.00 1.20 -2.52
N PHE A 80 -6.88 0.88 -3.16
CA PHE A 80 -6.71 -0.38 -3.87
C PHE A 80 -7.03 -1.59 -2.98
N LEU A 81 -6.50 -1.63 -1.75
CA LEU A 81 -6.71 -2.74 -0.82
C LEU A 81 -8.15 -2.82 -0.29
N ARG A 82 -8.80 -1.69 -0.05
CA ARG A 82 -10.22 -1.65 0.37
C ARG A 82 -11.17 -2.18 -0.71
N GLU A 83 -10.82 -2.02 -1.98
CA GLU A 83 -11.59 -2.56 -3.12
C GLU A 83 -11.43 -4.07 -3.33
N GLN A 84 -10.51 -4.74 -2.61
CA GLN A 84 -10.32 -6.19 -2.70
C GLN A 84 -11.12 -7.01 -1.67
N GLU A 85 -11.82 -6.34 -0.76
CA GLU A 85 -12.74 -6.98 0.21
C GLU A 85 -13.97 -7.59 -0.50
#